data_AF-A0A336MDS2-F1
#
_entry.id   AF-A0A336MDS2-F1
#
_cell.length_a   1.000
_cell.length_b   1.000
_cell.length_c   1.000
_cell.angle_alpha   90.00
_cell.angle_beta   90.00
_cell.angle_gamma   90.00
#
_symmetry.space_group_name_H-M   'P 1'
#
loop_
_entity.id
_entity.type
_entity.pdbx_description
1 polymer ?
#
loop_
_entity_poly.entity_id
_entity_poly.type
_entity_poly.pdbx_seq_one_letter_code
_entity_poly.pdbx_strand_id
1 'polypeptide(L)'
;MNRTVILILFFATFVTSNPISREHIKLNCSQEHPYDVSTKSEAITVFKIHYSKIPKLNLTNICLAFPNLYRIYIRDSAVEEITPDSFNACVNAILIDLLSNKIKQLDVNLFKNNEKLAWLDFENNQLKQIPNQIFNNLKKLFVLILSNNKLINLDDELIDSINENCPEIRSIYWRGNKFKCERLEEIKMKYKELRFLRDIDRPWDCVKTDYESDEYESIEFDELEELFESIKFDKSK
;
A
#
# COMPACT_ATOMS: atom_id res chain seq x y z
N MET A 1 10.87 14.70 25.55
CA MET A 1 10.89 13.23 25.74
C MET A 1 11.13 12.60 24.37
N ASN A 2 12.38 12.24 24.06
CA ASN A 2 12.73 11.57 22.81
C ASN A 2 12.05 10.19 22.79
N ARG A 3 11.11 9.99 21.86
CA ARG A 3 10.47 8.68 21.65
C ARG A 3 11.32 7.90 20.66
N THR A 4 11.85 6.76 21.09
CA THR A 4 12.57 5.82 20.23
C THR A 4 11.57 5.13 19.33
N VAL A 5 11.64 5.38 18.02
CA VAL A 5 10.99 4.55 17.00
C VAL A 5 11.87 3.32 16.79
N ILE A 6 11.32 2.13 17.02
CA ILE A 6 12.02 0.87 16.72
C ILE A 6 11.83 0.62 15.24
N LEU A 7 12.87 0.90 14.45
CA LEU A 7 12.94 0.52 13.05
C LEU A 7 13.45 -0.91 12.95
N ILE A 8 12.79 -1.73 12.15
CA ILE A 8 13.25 -3.09 11.85
C ILE A 8 13.56 -3.14 10.36
N LEU A 9 14.84 -3.31 10.02
CA LEU A 9 15.31 -3.51 8.65
C LEU A 9 15.82 -4.95 8.50
N PHE A 10 15.57 -5.56 7.35
CA PHE A 10 15.99 -6.93 7.05
C PHE A 10 17.00 -6.91 5.90
N PHE A 11 18.07 -7.70 6.03
CA PHE A 11 19.01 -7.98 4.95
C PHE A 11 18.44 -9.03 3.99
N ALA A 12 18.66 -8.84 2.70
CA ALA A 12 18.42 -9.90 1.73
C ALA A 12 19.60 -10.88 1.70
N THR A 13 19.51 -12.02 2.41
CA THR A 13 20.22 -13.24 1.98
C THR A 13 19.43 -14.51 2.29
N PHE A 14 19.08 -15.20 1.20
CA PHE A 14 18.87 -16.63 0.95
C PHE A 14 18.04 -17.53 1.92
N VAL A 15 17.07 -18.19 1.29
CA VAL A 15 16.62 -19.59 1.47
C VAL A 15 17.42 -20.40 2.49
N THR A 16 16.67 -21.07 3.37
CA THR A 16 17.04 -22.04 4.42
C THR A 16 17.04 -21.51 5.86
N SER A 17 16.21 -22.19 6.66
CA SER A 17 16.12 -22.22 8.12
C SER A 17 17.37 -21.73 8.90
N ASN A 18 17.42 -20.45 9.24
CA ASN A 18 18.15 -19.94 10.41
C ASN A 18 17.76 -18.47 10.72
N PRO A 19 17.85 -18.01 11.99
CA PRO A 19 17.21 -16.79 12.43
C PRO A 19 17.94 -15.56 11.87
N ILE A 20 17.17 -14.80 11.09
CA ILE A 20 17.42 -13.45 10.59
C ILE A 20 18.36 -12.65 11.52
N SER A 21 19.52 -12.23 11.02
CA SER A 21 20.36 -11.23 11.68
C SER A 21 19.58 -9.91 11.76
N ARG A 22 19.13 -9.56 12.97
CA ARG A 22 18.41 -8.31 13.25
C ARG A 22 19.43 -7.17 13.35
N GLU A 23 19.48 -6.28 12.37
CA GLU A 23 20.13 -4.98 12.57
C GLU A 23 19.10 -3.91 12.88
N HIS A 24 19.24 -3.29 14.06
CA HIS A 24 18.39 -2.21 14.52
C HIS A 24 19.02 -0.88 14.09
N ILE A 25 18.63 -0.33 12.93
CA ILE A 25 19.05 1.03 12.56
C ILE A 25 18.21 2.03 13.36
N LYS A 26 18.85 2.76 14.28
CA LYS A 26 18.20 3.82 15.06
C LYS A 26 18.01 5.07 14.19
N LEU A 27 16.78 5.43 13.84
CA LEU A 27 16.50 6.75 13.26
C LEU A 27 16.49 7.82 14.36
N ASN A 28 17.11 8.97 14.08
CA ASN A 28 17.07 10.12 14.96
C ASN A 28 15.71 10.82 14.83
N CYS A 29 14.76 10.53 15.72
CA CYS A 29 13.46 11.19 15.75
C CYS A 29 13.48 12.44 16.65
N SER A 30 14.43 13.36 16.41
CA SER A 30 14.31 14.74 16.89
C SER A 30 13.23 15.47 16.07
N GLN A 31 12.60 16.49 16.66
CA GLN A 31 11.61 17.31 15.91
C GLN A 31 12.24 18.08 14.73
N GLU A 32 13.57 18.20 14.70
CA GLU A 32 14.30 18.96 13.69
C GLU A 32 14.63 18.13 12.45
N HIS A 33 14.88 16.81 12.59
CA HIS A 33 15.33 15.94 11.49
C HIS A 33 14.73 14.52 11.49
N PRO A 34 13.40 14.36 11.43
CA PRO A 34 12.82 13.04 11.17
C PRO A 34 13.32 12.57 9.80
N TYR A 35 13.74 11.30 9.69
CA TYR A 35 14.23 10.64 8.45
C TYR A 35 15.70 10.83 8.05
N ASP A 36 16.54 11.49 8.87
CA ASP A 36 17.98 11.50 8.59
C ASP A 36 18.58 10.10 8.75
N VAL A 37 19.22 9.63 7.69
CA VAL A 37 19.92 8.34 7.63
C VAL A 37 21.41 8.60 7.46
N SER A 38 22.21 8.20 8.45
CA SER A 38 23.68 8.32 8.38
C SER A 38 24.36 7.28 7.50
N THR A 39 23.60 6.28 7.03
CA THR A 39 24.13 5.07 6.43
C THR A 39 23.36 4.73 5.16
N LYS A 40 24.08 4.53 4.06
CA LYS A 40 23.50 4.04 2.80
C LYS A 40 23.77 2.54 2.66
N SER A 41 22.81 1.79 2.14
CA SER A 41 22.97 0.35 1.94
C SER A 41 22.07 -0.16 0.81
N GLU A 42 22.66 -0.90 -0.12
CA GLU A 42 21.96 -1.61 -1.18
C GLU A 42 21.43 -2.98 -0.72
N ALA A 43 21.89 -3.48 0.43
CA ALA A 43 21.49 -4.78 0.97
C ALA A 43 20.18 -4.72 1.77
N ILE A 44 19.72 -3.51 2.12
CA ILE A 44 18.49 -3.28 2.86
C ILE A 44 17.35 -3.20 1.87
N THR A 45 16.37 -4.07 2.08
CA THR A 45 15.29 -4.25 1.12
C THR A 45 13.88 -4.23 1.73
N VAL A 46 13.80 -4.31 3.05
CA VAL A 46 12.55 -4.23 3.81
C VAL A 46 12.64 -3.11 4.83
N PHE A 47 11.64 -2.24 4.83
CA PHE A 47 11.49 -1.13 5.76
C PHE A 47 10.24 -1.31 6.61
N LYS A 48 10.35 -1.32 7.95
CA LYS A 48 9.20 -1.45 8.86
C LYS A 48 9.19 -0.37 9.94
N ILE A 49 8.05 0.32 10.07
CA ILE A 49 7.70 1.21 11.18
C ILE A 49 6.33 0.79 11.71
N HIS A 50 6.26 0.31 12.94
CA HIS A 50 5.00 -0.06 13.58
C HIS A 50 4.82 0.72 14.89
N TYR A 51 3.56 0.93 15.30
CA TYR A 51 3.20 1.46 16.64
C TYR A 51 3.93 2.76 17.02
N SER A 52 4.14 3.64 16.04
CA SER A 52 4.86 4.90 16.20
C SER A 52 3.90 6.10 16.17
N LYS A 53 4.43 7.33 16.31
CA LYS A 53 3.63 8.57 16.19
C LYS A 53 4.25 9.49 15.15
N ILE A 54 3.96 9.22 13.89
CA ILE A 54 4.54 9.90 12.74
C ILE A 54 3.40 10.59 11.98
N PRO A 55 2.91 11.76 12.42
CA PRO A 55 1.74 12.39 11.82
C PRO A 55 1.96 12.79 10.36
N LYS A 56 3.20 13.06 9.96
CA LYS A 56 3.57 13.41 8.58
C LYS A 56 4.69 12.51 8.08
N LEU A 57 4.39 11.66 7.08
CA LEU A 57 5.32 10.72 6.48
C LEU A 57 6.10 11.37 5.32
N ASN A 58 7.42 11.17 5.31
CA ASN A 58 8.29 11.47 4.19
C ASN A 58 9.41 10.42 4.12
N LEU A 59 9.41 9.57 3.09
CA LEU A 59 10.43 8.54 2.89
C LEU A 59 11.51 8.92 1.87
N THR A 60 11.54 10.14 1.33
CA THR A 60 12.48 10.50 0.26
C THR A 60 13.92 10.17 0.64
N ASN A 61 14.38 10.57 1.83
CA ASN A 61 15.73 10.28 2.30
C ASN A 61 15.96 8.78 2.59
N ILE A 62 14.94 8.08 3.09
CA ILE A 62 15.00 6.63 3.33
C ILE A 62 15.21 5.87 2.01
N CYS A 63 14.38 6.17 1.00
CA CYS A 63 14.45 5.55 -0.31
C CYS A 63 15.80 5.85 -1.01
N LEU A 64 16.35 7.04 -0.83
CA LEU A 64 17.67 7.40 -1.37
C LEU A 64 18.82 6.70 -0.63
N ALA A 65 18.67 6.43 0.67
CA ALA A 65 19.66 5.70 1.45
C ALA A 65 19.62 4.19 1.17
N PHE A 66 18.44 3.66 0.84
CA PHE A 66 18.18 2.24 0.61
C PHE A 66 17.49 2.02 -0.74
N PRO A 67 18.23 2.11 -1.86
CA PRO A 67 17.66 2.13 -3.21
C PRO A 67 16.99 0.81 -3.64
N ASN A 68 17.24 -0.29 -2.92
CA ASN A 68 16.68 -1.62 -3.19
C ASN A 68 15.52 -1.99 -2.27
N LEU A 69 14.89 -1.02 -1.59
CA LEU A 69 13.66 -1.24 -0.85
C LEU A 69 12.56 -1.75 -1.78
N TYR A 70 12.09 -2.97 -1.52
CA TYR A 70 10.97 -3.58 -2.25
C TYR A 70 9.74 -3.82 -1.36
N ARG A 71 9.88 -3.86 -0.03
CA ARG A 71 8.76 -3.98 0.92
C ARG A 71 8.80 -2.88 1.98
N ILE A 72 7.72 -2.11 2.08
CA ILE A 72 7.60 -0.98 3.01
C ILE A 72 6.34 -1.17 3.84
N TYR A 73 6.51 -1.28 5.15
CA TYR A 73 5.42 -1.44 6.12
C TYR A 73 5.44 -0.27 7.10
N ILE A 74 4.37 0.50 7.14
CA ILE A 74 4.18 1.62 8.07
C ILE A 74 2.79 1.47 8.68
N ARG A 75 2.70 0.64 9.71
CA ARG A 75 1.42 0.25 10.33
C ARG A 75 1.22 0.92 11.67
N ASP A 76 -0.02 1.18 12.05
CA ASP A 76 -0.38 1.62 13.42
C ASP A 76 0.43 2.83 13.91
N SER A 77 0.80 3.74 13.00
CA SER A 77 1.80 4.78 13.26
C SER A 77 1.22 6.20 13.30
N ALA A 78 -0.11 6.30 13.30
CA ALA A 78 -0.86 7.55 13.34
C ALA A 78 -0.48 8.55 12.23
N VAL A 79 -0.10 8.06 11.05
CA VAL A 79 0.17 8.89 9.87
C VAL A 79 -1.11 9.59 9.44
N GLU A 80 -1.09 10.91 9.32
CA GLU A 80 -2.23 11.73 8.86
C GLU A 80 -2.00 12.31 7.46
N GLU A 81 -0.75 12.68 7.16
CA GLU A 81 -0.32 13.27 5.90
C GLU A 81 0.88 12.49 5.35
N ILE A 82 0.92 12.30 4.03
CA ILE A 82 2.09 11.77 3.32
C ILE A 82 2.53 12.86 2.34
N THR A 83 3.82 13.19 2.32
CA THR A 83 4.31 14.15 1.32
C THR A 83 4.15 13.58 -0.10
N PRO A 84 3.80 14.40 -1.10
CA PRO A 84 3.60 13.94 -2.48
C PRO A 84 4.78 13.18 -3.09
N ASP A 85 5.99 13.40 -2.57
CA ASP A 85 7.24 12.82 -3.03
C ASP A 85 7.79 11.69 -2.16
N SER A 86 7.05 11.29 -1.11
CA SER A 86 7.51 10.33 -0.12
C SER A 86 8.03 9.03 -0.76
N PHE A 87 7.33 8.50 -1.76
CA PHE A 87 7.70 7.23 -2.41
C PHE A 87 8.41 7.37 -3.76
N ASN A 88 8.62 8.60 -4.26
CA ASN A 88 9.16 8.83 -5.62
C ASN A 88 10.54 8.23 -5.85
N ALA A 89 11.37 8.14 -4.80
CA ALA A 89 12.70 7.55 -4.85
C ALA A 89 12.69 6.03 -4.57
N CYS A 90 11.58 5.48 -4.10
CA CYS A 90 11.42 4.04 -3.85
C CYS A 90 11.00 3.29 -5.13
N VAL A 91 11.77 3.46 -6.20
CA VAL A 91 11.45 2.96 -7.56
C VAL A 91 11.36 1.44 -7.66
N ASN A 92 11.94 0.72 -6.69
CA ASN A 92 11.90 -0.73 -6.62
C ASN A 92 10.82 -1.28 -5.67
N ALA A 93 9.99 -0.41 -5.09
CA ALA A 93 8.91 -0.82 -4.20
C ALA A 93 7.90 -1.71 -4.94
N ILE A 94 7.65 -2.90 -4.38
CA ILE A 94 6.64 -3.86 -4.85
C ILE A 94 5.44 -3.86 -3.90
N LEU A 95 5.69 -3.68 -2.60
CA LEU A 95 4.65 -3.63 -1.58
C LEU A 95 4.81 -2.37 -0.73
N ILE A 96 3.72 -1.60 -0.64
CA ILE A 96 3.56 -0.52 0.34
C ILE A 96 2.32 -0.81 1.16
N ASP A 97 2.52 -0.80 2.47
CA ASP A 97 1.50 -1.11 3.44
C ASP A 97 1.42 0.01 4.48
N LEU A 98 0.26 0.65 4.52
CA LEU A 98 -0.08 1.79 5.36
C LEU A 98 -1.30 1.47 6.24
N LEU A 99 -1.51 0.19 6.56
CA LEU A 99 -2.61 -0.31 7.37
C LEU A 99 -2.72 0.43 8.72
N SER A 100 -3.95 0.72 9.13
CA SER A 100 -4.26 1.26 10.47
C SER A 100 -3.55 2.58 10.77
N ASN A 101 -3.62 3.52 9.84
CA ASN A 101 -3.18 4.91 10.06
C ASN A 101 -4.39 5.86 10.11
N LYS A 102 -4.14 7.16 9.91
CA LYS A 102 -5.15 8.22 9.96
C LYS A 102 -5.14 9.06 8.68
N ILE A 103 -4.71 8.47 7.57
CA ILE A 103 -4.53 9.16 6.30
C ILE A 103 -5.90 9.59 5.79
N LYS A 104 -6.03 10.88 5.44
CA LYS A 104 -7.31 11.47 5.02
C LYS A 104 -7.39 11.69 3.51
N GLN A 105 -6.25 11.92 2.88
CA GLN A 105 -6.11 12.30 1.49
C GLN A 105 -4.81 11.73 0.92
N LEU A 106 -4.81 11.49 -0.38
CA LEU A 106 -3.64 11.08 -1.14
C LEU A 106 -3.37 12.12 -2.22
N ASP A 107 -2.10 12.40 -2.48
CA ASP A 107 -1.70 13.24 -3.60
C ASP A 107 -1.74 12.42 -4.90
N VAL A 108 -2.13 13.05 -6.01
CA VAL A 108 -2.19 12.42 -7.34
C VAL A 108 -0.83 11.89 -7.80
N ASN A 109 0.28 12.45 -7.30
CA ASN A 109 1.63 12.08 -7.71
C ASN A 109 2.30 11.09 -6.76
N LEU A 110 1.59 10.61 -5.72
CA LEU A 110 2.20 9.85 -4.63
C LEU A 110 2.97 8.61 -5.10
N PHE A 111 2.52 7.98 -6.18
CA PHE A 111 3.10 6.76 -6.73
C PHE A 111 3.62 6.89 -8.18
N LYS A 112 3.85 8.12 -8.65
CA LYS A 112 4.11 8.38 -10.08
C LYS A 112 5.32 7.63 -10.67
N ASN A 113 6.29 7.22 -9.83
CA ASN A 113 7.52 6.54 -10.22
C ASN A 113 7.56 5.06 -9.79
N ASN A 114 6.46 4.52 -9.27
CA ASN A 114 6.45 3.22 -8.60
C ASN A 114 5.80 2.12 -9.48
N GLU A 115 6.31 1.96 -10.70
CA GLU A 115 5.77 1.07 -11.74
C GLU A 115 5.75 -0.42 -11.35
N LYS A 116 6.61 -0.81 -10.39
CA LYS A 116 6.73 -2.17 -9.86
C LYS A 116 5.77 -2.47 -8.72
N LEU A 117 4.97 -1.50 -8.25
CA LEU A 117 4.02 -1.75 -7.17
C LEU A 117 3.00 -2.78 -7.59
N ALA A 118 2.92 -3.84 -6.79
CA ALA A 118 1.98 -4.94 -6.94
C ALA A 118 0.94 -4.96 -5.81
N TRP A 119 1.32 -4.45 -4.63
CA TRP A 119 0.47 -4.45 -3.45
C TRP A 119 0.43 -3.07 -2.81
N LEU A 120 -0.77 -2.51 -2.70
CA LEU A 120 -1.04 -1.27 -1.99
C LEU A 120 -2.11 -1.50 -0.92
N ASP A 121 -1.75 -1.24 0.33
CA ASP A 121 -2.65 -1.38 1.46
C ASP A 121 -2.85 -0.05 2.21
N PHE A 122 -4.09 0.41 2.20
CA PHE A 122 -4.56 1.58 2.94
C PHE A 122 -5.73 1.23 3.88
N GLU A 123 -5.90 -0.04 4.25
CA GLU A 123 -6.97 -0.46 5.14
C GLU A 123 -6.94 0.30 6.47
N ASN A 124 -8.13 0.50 7.07
CA ASN A 124 -8.29 1.16 8.36
C ASN A 124 -7.69 2.58 8.40
N ASN A 125 -7.94 3.36 7.34
CA ASN A 125 -7.59 4.78 7.27
C ASN A 125 -8.85 5.66 7.27
N GLN A 126 -8.72 6.91 6.84
CA GLN A 126 -9.82 7.89 6.83
C GLN A 126 -10.03 8.53 5.45
N LEU A 127 -9.66 7.81 4.39
CA LEU A 127 -9.74 8.28 3.01
C LEU A 127 -11.20 8.54 2.63
N LYS A 128 -11.48 9.72 2.09
CA LYS A 128 -12.82 10.10 1.61
C LYS A 128 -13.00 9.97 0.10
N GLN A 129 -11.89 10.03 -0.63
CA GLN A 129 -11.82 9.92 -2.08
C GLN A 129 -10.45 9.37 -2.46
N ILE A 130 -10.37 8.76 -3.64
CA ILE A 130 -9.13 8.36 -4.29
C ILE A 130 -8.97 9.24 -5.53
N PRO A 131 -7.85 9.95 -5.71
CA PRO A 131 -7.63 10.69 -6.94
C PRO A 131 -7.45 9.74 -8.12
N ASN A 132 -8.17 9.94 -9.22
CA ASN A 132 -8.16 9.03 -10.36
C ASN A 132 -6.75 8.87 -10.97
N GLN A 133 -5.97 9.95 -10.99
CA GLN A 133 -4.61 9.97 -11.54
C GLN A 133 -3.57 9.26 -10.68
N ILE A 134 -3.91 8.84 -9.44
CA ILE A 134 -2.95 8.18 -8.55
C ILE A 134 -2.50 6.82 -9.09
N PHE A 135 -3.32 6.21 -9.95
CA PHE A 135 -3.04 4.93 -10.59
C PHE A 135 -2.18 5.07 -11.84
N ASN A 136 -1.92 6.30 -12.30
CA ASN A 136 -1.07 6.52 -13.46
C ASN A 136 0.30 5.87 -13.19
N ASN A 137 0.66 4.92 -14.06
CA ASN A 137 1.88 4.11 -14.04
C ASN A 137 1.87 2.86 -13.14
N LEU A 138 0.77 2.51 -12.47
CA LEU A 138 0.69 1.31 -11.63
C LEU A 138 0.41 0.02 -12.43
N LYS A 139 1.26 -0.25 -13.44
CA LYS A 139 1.04 -1.32 -14.43
C LYS A 139 1.09 -2.73 -13.84
N LYS A 140 1.81 -2.91 -12.74
CA LYS A 140 1.97 -4.19 -12.04
C LYS A 140 1.03 -4.34 -10.84
N LEU A 141 0.17 -3.35 -10.56
CA LEU A 141 -0.69 -3.38 -9.38
C LEU A 141 -1.66 -4.54 -9.49
N PHE A 142 -1.61 -5.42 -8.49
CA PHE A 142 -2.33 -6.68 -8.46
C PHE A 142 -3.39 -6.68 -7.35
N VAL A 143 -3.04 -6.11 -6.19
CA VAL A 143 -3.91 -5.96 -5.03
C VAL A 143 -3.96 -4.51 -4.57
N LEU A 144 -5.18 -4.02 -4.37
CA LEU A 144 -5.45 -2.74 -3.73
C LEU A 144 -6.41 -2.93 -2.55
N ILE A 145 -5.95 -2.62 -1.35
CA ILE A 145 -6.76 -2.72 -0.13
C ILE A 145 -7.15 -1.32 0.34
N LEU A 146 -8.45 -1.04 0.30
CA LEU A 146 -9.10 0.22 0.69
C LEU A 146 -10.17 0.00 1.76
N SER A 147 -10.26 -1.21 2.31
CA SER A 147 -11.25 -1.56 3.32
C SER A 147 -11.23 -0.61 4.52
N ASN A 148 -12.39 -0.43 5.16
CA ASN A 148 -12.55 0.32 6.40
C ASN A 148 -12.03 1.76 6.30
N ASN A 149 -12.37 2.43 5.19
CA ASN A 149 -12.14 3.85 4.96
C ASN A 149 -13.47 4.64 5.00
N LYS A 150 -13.49 5.85 4.46
CA LYS A 150 -14.66 6.74 4.39
C LYS A 150 -15.02 7.11 2.96
N LEU A 151 -14.69 6.26 1.99
CA LEU A 151 -14.97 6.49 0.56
C LEU A 151 -16.47 6.50 0.31
N ILE A 152 -16.97 7.51 -0.40
CA ILE A 152 -18.43 7.70 -0.59
C ILE A 152 -18.85 7.37 -2.02
N ASN A 153 -18.00 7.71 -2.99
CA ASN A 153 -18.32 7.59 -4.41
C ASN A 153 -17.32 6.67 -5.09
N LEU A 154 -17.85 5.79 -5.92
CA LEU A 154 -17.14 5.17 -7.02
C LEU A 154 -17.72 5.81 -8.27
N ASP A 155 -17.04 6.77 -8.87
CA ASP A 155 -17.46 7.33 -10.15
C ASP A 155 -16.89 6.50 -11.29
N ASP A 156 -17.39 6.76 -12.50
CA ASP A 156 -16.94 6.05 -13.70
C ASP A 156 -15.46 6.35 -14.00
N GLU A 157 -15.01 7.57 -13.75
CA GLU A 157 -13.64 8.01 -14.01
C GLU A 157 -12.61 7.25 -13.17
N LEU A 158 -12.93 6.95 -11.90
CA LEU A 158 -12.10 6.11 -11.04
C LEU A 158 -12.00 4.67 -11.57
N ILE A 159 -13.13 4.07 -11.95
CA ILE A 159 -13.17 2.68 -12.45
C ILE A 159 -12.43 2.58 -13.79
N ASP A 160 -12.66 3.54 -14.68
CA ASP A 160 -12.00 3.62 -15.98
C ASP A 160 -10.49 3.81 -15.79
N SER A 161 -10.07 4.71 -14.89
CA SER A 161 -8.65 4.93 -14.57
C SER A 161 -7.98 3.65 -14.06
N ILE A 162 -8.61 2.92 -13.13
CA ILE A 162 -8.08 1.65 -12.63
C ILE A 162 -7.94 0.64 -13.77
N ASN A 163 -8.97 0.49 -14.60
CA ASN A 163 -8.98 -0.46 -15.70
C ASN A 163 -7.91 -0.16 -16.77
N GLU A 164 -7.72 1.12 -17.11
CA GLU A 164 -6.73 1.55 -18.11
C GLU A 164 -5.29 1.52 -17.57
N ASN A 165 -5.12 1.80 -16.27
CA ASN A 165 -3.80 1.98 -15.69
C ASN A 165 -3.24 0.77 -14.96
N CYS A 166 -4.08 -0.16 -14.51
CA CYS A 166 -3.69 -1.34 -13.74
C CYS A 166 -4.13 -2.64 -14.45
N PRO A 167 -3.53 -3.02 -15.60
CA PRO A 167 -3.98 -4.19 -16.37
C PRO A 167 -3.83 -5.53 -15.63
N GLU A 168 -2.94 -5.60 -14.62
CA GLU A 168 -2.69 -6.78 -13.80
C GLU A 168 -3.58 -6.83 -12.53
N ILE A 169 -4.46 -5.84 -12.31
CA ILE A 169 -5.26 -5.77 -11.09
C ILE A 169 -6.22 -6.97 -11.04
N ARG A 170 -6.16 -7.72 -9.94
CA ARG A 170 -7.04 -8.88 -9.70
C ARG A 170 -8.02 -8.63 -8.59
N SER A 171 -7.57 -7.97 -7.52
CA SER A 171 -8.39 -7.83 -6.32
C SER A 171 -8.33 -6.40 -5.82
N ILE A 172 -9.53 -5.85 -5.59
CA ILE A 172 -9.69 -4.61 -4.83
C ILE A 172 -10.58 -4.94 -3.63
N TYR A 173 -10.18 -4.50 -2.45
CA TYR A 173 -10.93 -4.66 -1.22
C TYR A 173 -11.44 -3.30 -0.76
N TRP A 174 -12.75 -3.15 -0.62
CA TRP A 174 -13.43 -1.86 -0.48
C TRP A 174 -14.49 -1.88 0.62
N ARG A 175 -14.60 -3.00 1.36
CA ARG A 175 -15.60 -3.19 2.43
C ARG A 175 -15.47 -2.12 3.51
N GLY A 176 -16.54 -1.83 4.24
CA GLY A 176 -16.49 -0.89 5.36
C GLY A 176 -16.35 0.59 4.96
N ASN A 177 -16.47 0.91 3.67
CA ASN A 177 -16.60 2.27 3.17
C ASN A 177 -18.06 2.78 3.26
N LYS A 178 -18.33 3.92 2.64
CA LYS A 178 -19.62 4.65 2.66
C LYS A 178 -20.29 4.70 1.28
N PHE A 179 -20.05 3.71 0.45
CA PHE A 179 -20.66 3.63 -0.87
C PHE A 179 -22.18 3.51 -0.80
N LYS A 180 -22.86 4.19 -1.73
CA LYS A 180 -24.30 4.04 -1.89
C LYS A 180 -24.60 2.75 -2.65
N CYS A 181 -25.58 2.00 -2.15
CA CYS A 181 -25.99 0.73 -2.74
C CYS A 181 -26.44 0.81 -4.19
N GLU A 182 -27.26 1.80 -4.52
CA GLU A 182 -27.71 2.04 -5.90
C GLU A 182 -26.51 2.18 -6.86
N ARG A 183 -25.49 2.91 -6.43
CA ARG A 183 -24.28 3.13 -7.24
C ARG A 183 -23.45 1.85 -7.40
N LEU A 184 -23.38 1.02 -6.37
CA LEU A 184 -22.70 -0.27 -6.45
C LEU A 184 -23.39 -1.18 -7.48
N GLU A 185 -24.71 -1.27 -7.45
CA GLU A 185 -25.45 -2.07 -8.44
C GLU A 185 -25.29 -1.55 -9.87
N GLU A 186 -25.28 -0.23 -10.06
CA GLU A 186 -25.00 0.38 -11.37
C GLU A 186 -23.62 -0.02 -11.91
N ILE A 187 -22.57 0.11 -11.08
CA ILE A 187 -21.20 -0.24 -11.48
C ILE A 187 -21.10 -1.73 -11.78
N LYS A 188 -21.67 -2.58 -10.94
CA LYS A 188 -21.67 -4.03 -11.13
C LYS A 188 -22.27 -4.42 -12.47
N MET A 189 -23.37 -3.77 -12.87
CA MET A 189 -24.01 -4.01 -14.16
C MET A 189 -23.22 -3.44 -15.34
N LYS A 190 -22.72 -2.21 -15.20
CA LYS A 190 -21.97 -1.50 -16.26
C LYS A 190 -20.62 -2.15 -16.55
N TYR A 191 -19.91 -2.56 -15.50
CA TYR A 191 -18.53 -3.06 -15.54
C TYR A 191 -18.43 -4.54 -15.21
N LYS A 192 -19.49 -5.32 -15.48
CA LYS A 192 -19.57 -6.77 -15.20
C LYS A 192 -18.41 -7.60 -15.77
N GLU A 193 -17.74 -7.08 -16.79
CA GLU A 193 -16.60 -7.75 -17.42
C GLU A 193 -15.26 -7.45 -16.74
N LEU A 194 -15.18 -6.49 -15.82
CA LEU A 194 -13.92 -6.16 -15.17
C LEU A 194 -13.59 -7.18 -14.08
N ARG A 195 -12.48 -7.91 -14.27
CA ARG A 195 -12.07 -9.04 -13.41
C ARG A 195 -12.03 -8.67 -11.93
N PHE A 196 -11.46 -7.52 -11.61
CA PHE A 196 -11.35 -7.03 -10.23
C PHE A 196 -12.67 -6.66 -9.56
N LEU A 197 -13.78 -6.60 -10.33
CA LEU A 197 -15.13 -6.47 -9.80
C LEU A 197 -15.86 -7.82 -9.71
N ARG A 198 -15.35 -8.86 -10.38
CA ARG A 198 -15.96 -10.21 -10.42
C ARG A 198 -15.69 -11.02 -9.14
N ASP A 199 -14.52 -10.86 -8.53
CA ASP A 199 -14.04 -11.75 -7.44
C ASP A 199 -14.38 -11.27 -6.02
N ILE A 200 -15.25 -10.27 -5.83
CA ILE A 200 -15.40 -9.65 -4.51
C ILE A 200 -16.58 -10.24 -3.72
N ASP A 201 -16.27 -11.19 -2.86
CA ASP A 201 -16.36 -11.07 -1.39
C ASP A 201 -17.34 -10.01 -0.80
N ARG A 202 -18.63 -10.05 -1.13
CA ARG A 202 -19.75 -9.37 -0.43
C ARG A 202 -19.70 -7.84 -0.13
N PRO A 203 -18.95 -6.91 -0.80
CA PRO A 203 -19.22 -5.47 -0.61
C PRO A 203 -20.41 -5.00 -1.46
N TRP A 204 -20.85 -5.81 -2.44
CA TRP A 204 -22.00 -5.57 -3.30
C TRP A 204 -23.31 -6.01 -2.67
N ASP A 205 -23.26 -6.85 -1.63
CA ASP A 205 -24.46 -7.27 -0.92
C ASP A 205 -24.96 -6.09 -0.08
N CYS A 206 -25.84 -5.32 -0.70
CA CYS A 206 -26.61 -4.25 -0.10
C CYS A 206 -27.64 -4.72 0.94
N VAL A 207 -27.52 -5.98 1.37
CA VAL A 207 -28.34 -6.58 2.40
C VAL A 207 -27.74 -6.20 3.75
N LYS A 208 -28.47 -5.39 4.53
CA LYS A 208 -28.17 -5.15 5.94
C LYS A 208 -28.08 -6.49 6.65
N THR A 209 -26.88 -6.90 6.96
CA THR A 209 -26.65 -8.02 7.84
C THR A 209 -25.50 -7.60 8.74
N ASP A 210 -25.77 -7.69 10.03
CA ASP A 210 -24.79 -7.53 11.10
C ASP A 210 -23.74 -8.64 10.92
N TYR A 211 -22.73 -8.39 10.10
CA TYR A 211 -21.67 -9.37 9.86
C TYR A 211 -20.53 -9.15 10.84
N GLU A 212 -20.39 -10.13 11.72
CA GLU A 212 -19.15 -10.46 12.42
C GLU A 212 -17.97 -10.56 11.44
N SER A 213 -16.77 -10.38 11.97
CA SER A 213 -15.50 -10.37 11.25
C SER A 213 -15.29 -11.68 10.46
N ASP A 214 -15.66 -11.69 9.18
CA ASP A 214 -15.20 -12.71 8.27
C ASP A 214 -13.73 -12.41 7.94
N GLU A 215 -12.86 -13.37 8.23
CA GLU A 215 -11.45 -13.37 7.80
C GLU A 215 -11.44 -13.19 6.28
N TYR A 216 -10.62 -12.25 5.80
CA TYR A 216 -10.28 -12.16 4.37
C TYR A 216 -10.03 -13.58 3.87
N GLU A 217 -10.70 -14.02 2.79
CA GLU A 217 -10.18 -15.13 2.02
C GLU A 217 -8.79 -14.68 1.58
N SER A 218 -7.78 -15.13 2.35
CA SER A 218 -6.42 -14.68 2.19
C SER A 218 -6.01 -15.12 0.80
N ILE A 219 -5.65 -14.17 -0.06
CA ILE A 219 -4.82 -14.50 -1.21
C ILE A 219 -3.69 -15.35 -0.64
N GLU A 220 -3.54 -16.58 -1.15
CA GLU A 220 -2.57 -17.52 -0.60
C GLU A 220 -1.20 -16.83 -0.60
N PHE A 221 -0.58 -16.76 0.58
CA PHE A 221 0.69 -16.05 0.77
C PHE A 221 1.77 -16.52 -0.23
N ASP A 222 1.69 -17.76 -0.67
CA ASP A 222 2.61 -18.37 -1.63
C ASP A 222 2.47 -17.78 -3.04
N GLU A 223 1.24 -17.53 -3.52
CA GLU A 223 1.02 -16.88 -4.83
C GLU A 223 1.56 -15.44 -4.85
N LEU A 224 1.48 -14.74 -3.73
CA LEU A 224 1.99 -13.37 -3.59
C LEU A 224 3.50 -13.32 -3.55
N GLU A 225 4.15 -14.26 -2.85
CA GLU A 225 5.60 -14.33 -2.83
C GLU A 225 6.16 -14.70 -4.21
N GLU A 226 5.53 -15.63 -4.93
CA GLU A 226 5.90 -15.94 -6.32
C GLU A 226 5.73 -14.71 -7.24
N LEU A 227 4.61 -13.99 -7.14
CA LEU A 227 4.39 -12.76 -7.87
C LEU A 227 5.46 -11.71 -7.54
N PHE A 228 5.74 -11.49 -6.26
CA PHE A 228 6.72 -10.49 -5.83
C PHE A 228 8.13 -10.84 -6.30
N GLU A 229 8.55 -12.10 -6.22
CA GLU A 229 9.84 -12.53 -6.75
C GLU A 229 9.87 -12.41 -8.29
N SER A 230 8.78 -12.71 -8.99
CA SER A 230 8.70 -12.51 -10.44
C SER A 230 8.91 -11.05 -10.84
N ILE A 231 8.28 -10.10 -10.15
CA ILE A 231 8.39 -8.66 -10.42
C ILE A 231 9.78 -8.12 -10.06
N LYS A 232 10.35 -8.63 -8.97
CA LYS A 232 11.69 -8.25 -8.50
C LYS A 232 12.78 -8.64 -9.50
N PHE A 233 12.64 -9.80 -10.16
CA PHE A 233 13.57 -10.28 -11.17
C PHE A 233 13.19 -9.93 -12.61
N ASP A 234 12.03 -9.29 -12.84
CA ASP A 234 11.62 -8.76 -14.13
C ASP A 234 12.60 -7.64 -14.54
N LYS A 235 13.49 -7.95 -15.48
CA LYS A 235 14.50 -7.04 -16.03
C LYS A 235 14.00 -6.21 -17.22
N SER A 236 12.67 -6.05 -17.37
CA SER A 236 12.14 -5.19 -18.42
C SER A 236 12.70 -3.77 -18.29
N LYS A 237 13.46 -3.38 -19.32
CA LYS A 237 14.08 -2.07 -19.54
C LYS A 237 13.16 -1.21 -20.38
#